data_AF-A0A3L7X7E0-F1
#
_entry.id   AF-A0A3L7X7E0-F1
#
_cell.length_a   1.000
_cell.length_b   1.000
_cell.length_c   1.000
_cell.angle_alpha   90.00
_cell.angle_beta   90.00
_cell.angle_gamma   90.00
#
_symmetry.space_group_name_H-M   'P 1'
#
loop_
_entity.id
_entity.type
_entity.pdbx_description
1 polymer ?
#
loop_
_entity_poly.entity_id
_entity_poly.type
_entity_poly.pdbx_seq_one_letter_code
_entity_poly.pdbx_strand_id
1 'polypeptide(L)' 'AGHHCTMPLHERLDVAATARASFSVFTTTDDIDALIVALKEVVRLFGPEG' A
#
# COMPACT_ATOMS: atom_id res chain seq x y z
N ALA A 1 8.03 0.12 -0.51
CA ALA A 1 7.59 -0.45 0.78
C ALA A 1 8.72 -0.29 1.79
N GLY A 2 8.40 -0.09 3.06
CA GLY A 2 9.41 0.03 4.12
C GLY A 2 8.77 0.38 5.45
N HIS A 3 9.59 0.83 6.40
CA HIS A 3 9.14 1.23 7.74
C HIS A 3 8.71 2.70 7.83
N HIS A 4 8.80 3.49 6.76
CA HIS A 4 8.36 4.89 6.69
C HIS A 4 8.90 5.79 7.83
N CYS A 5 10.16 5.60 8.24
CA CYS A 5 10.77 6.25 9.41
C CYS A 5 10.04 5.99 10.74
N THR A 6 9.29 4.90 10.81
CA THR A 6 8.46 4.47 11.96
C THR A 6 8.77 3.03 12.37
N MET A 7 10.06 2.65 12.35
CA MET A 7 10.51 1.28 12.68
C MET A 7 9.93 0.74 14.01
N PRO A 8 9.89 1.52 15.12
CA PRO A 8 9.28 1.02 16.36
C PRO A 8 7.79 0.68 16.25
N LEU A 9 7.04 1.34 15.35
CA LEU A 9 5.63 1.02 15.10
C LEU A 9 5.51 -0.28 14.32
N HIS A 10 6.36 -0.48 13.32
CA HIS A 10 6.40 -1.71 12.54
C HIS A 10 6.76 -2.93 13.40
N GLU A 11 7.71 -2.78 14.33
CA GLU A 11 8.05 -3.81 15.32
C GLU A 11 6.85 -4.15 16.22
N ARG A 12 6.09 -3.14 16.69
CA ARG A 12 4.89 -3.37 17.50
C ARG A 12 3.75 -4.04 16.74
N LEU A 13 3.67 -3.83 15.43
CA LEU A 13 2.67 -4.43 14.55
C LEU A 13 3.11 -5.78 13.98
N ASP A 14 4.33 -6.24 14.30
CA ASP A 14 4.94 -7.48 13.80
C ASP A 14 4.94 -7.58 12.27
N VAL A 15 5.24 -6.47 11.59
CA VAL A 15 5.35 -6.42 10.13
C VAL A 15 6.67 -5.81 9.70
N ALA A 16 7.40 -6.50 8.82
CA ALA A 16 8.69 -6.03 8.34
C ALA A 16 8.61 -4.72 7.53
N ALA A 17 7.52 -4.53 6.78
CA ALA A 17 7.29 -3.35 5.94
C ALA A 17 5.82 -3.21 5.59
N THR A 18 5.44 -1.99 5.19
CA THR A 18 4.13 -1.73 4.58
C THR A 18 4.31 -0.97 3.27
N ALA A 19 3.29 -1.03 2.43
CA ALA A 19 3.07 -0.05 1.37
C ALA A 19 2.07 0.99 1.90
N ARG A 20 2.26 2.26 1.53
CA ARG A 20 1.41 3.37 1.97
C ARG A 20 1.06 4.24 0.78
N ALA A 21 -0.22 4.33 0.45
CA ALA A 21 -0.74 5.38 -0.41
C ALA A 21 -0.96 6.65 0.44
N SER A 22 -0.48 7.80 -0.03
CA SER A 22 -0.65 9.08 0.65
C SER A 22 -1.27 10.07 -0.32
N PHE A 23 -2.35 10.71 0.10
CA PHE A 23 -3.12 11.62 -0.72
C PHE A 23 -2.88 13.07 -0.33
N SER A 24 -3.13 13.99 -1.26
CA SER A 24 -2.99 15.43 -1.05
C SER A 24 -4.31 16.14 -1.37
N VAL A 25 -4.34 17.46 -1.19
CA VAL A 25 -5.50 18.31 -1.57
C VAL A 25 -5.78 18.31 -3.08
N PHE A 26 -4.84 17.82 -3.91
CA PHE A 26 -4.98 17.72 -5.35
C PHE A 26 -5.35 16.31 -5.82
N THR A 27 -5.42 15.34 -4.90
CA THR A 27 -5.83 13.97 -5.24
C THR A 27 -7.30 13.96 -5.63
N THR A 28 -7.61 13.29 -6.73
CA THR A 28 -8.96 13.09 -7.24
C THR A 28 -9.44 11.66 -6.98
N THR A 29 -10.73 11.42 -7.16
CA THR A 29 -11.30 10.05 -7.12
C THR A 29 -10.74 9.18 -8.23
N ASP A 30 -10.44 9.76 -9.39
CA ASP A 30 -9.90 9.04 -10.55
C ASP A 30 -8.50 8.48 -10.24
N ASP A 31 -7.69 9.20 -9.47
CA ASP A 31 -6.39 8.70 -8.98
C ASP A 31 -6.56 7.46 -8.07
N ILE A 32 -7.60 7.47 -7.23
CA ILE A 32 -7.90 6.36 -6.31
C ILE A 32 -8.42 5.16 -7.09
N ASP A 33 -9.29 5.38 -8.07
CA ASP A 33 -9.82 4.33 -8.95
C ASP A 33 -8.69 3.67 -9.74
N ALA A 34 -7.77 4.47 -10.29
CA ALA A 34 -6.58 3.97 -10.97
C ALA A 34 -5.70 3.12 -10.03
N LEU A 35 -5.48 3.58 -8.78
CA LEU A 35 -4.75 2.81 -7.77
C LEU A 35 -5.44 1.47 -7.46
N ILE A 36 -6.76 1.45 -7.31
CA ILE A 36 -7.51 0.22 -7.01
C ILE A 36 -7.41 -0.79 -8.16
N VAL A 37 -7.56 -0.33 -9.40
CA VAL A 37 -7.43 -1.19 -10.60
C VAL A 37 -6.04 -1.82 -10.65
N ALA A 38 -4.99 -1.00 -10.49
CA ALA A 38 -3.61 -1.46 -10.52
C ALA A 38 -3.31 -2.44 -9.37
N LEU A 39 -3.80 -2.18 -8.15
CA LEU A 39 -3.60 -3.07 -7.00
C LEU A 39 -4.25 -4.45 -7.22
N LYS A 40 -5.45 -4.49 -7.80
CA LYS A 40 -6.12 -5.77 -8.12
C LYS A 40 -5.30 -6.59 -9.11
N GLU A 41 -4.70 -5.94 -10.11
CA GLU A 41 -3.82 -6.60 -11.07
C GLU A 41 -2.56 -7.15 -10.40
N VAL A 42 -1.90 -6.35 -9.56
CA VAL A 42 -0.69 -6.77 -8.82
C VAL A 42 -1.00 -7.95 -7.90
N VAL A 43 -2.11 -7.92 -7.17
CA VAL A 43 -2.53 -9.05 -6.33
C VAL A 43 -2.86 -10.28 -7.18
N ARG A 44 -3.42 -10.13 -8.38
CA ARG A 44 -3.63 -11.27 -9.29
C ARG A 44 -2.32 -11.91 -9.74
N LEU A 45 -1.28 -11.11 -9.93
CA LEU A 45 0.02 -11.57 -10.45
C LEU A 45 0.94 -12.14 -9.36
N PHE A 46 0.92 -11.56 -8.16
CA PHE A 46 1.88 -11.87 -7.09
C PHE A 46 1.23 -12.23 -5.75
N GLY A 47 -0.09 -12.13 -5.65
CA GLY A 47 -0.82 -12.53 -4.46
C GLY A 47 -0.63 -14.02 -4.19
N PRO A 48 -0.71 -14.45 -2.92
CA PRO A 48 -0.69 -15.87 -2.61
C PRO A 48 -1.83 -16.56 -3.35
N GLU A 49 -1.56 -17.72 -3.95
CA GLU A 49 -2.65 -18.64 -4.25
C GLU A 49 -3.31 -18.97 -2.91
N GLY A 50 -4.65 -18.90 -2.87
CA GLY A 50 -5.41 -19.16 -1.66
C GLY A 50 -5.05 -20.49 -1.01
#